data_AF-A0A3B1BHD5-F1
#
_entry.id   AF-A0A3B1BHD5-F1
#
_cell.length_a   1.000
_cell.length_b   1.000
_cell.length_c   1.000
_cell.angle_alpha   90.00
_cell.angle_beta   90.00
_cell.angle_gamma   90.00
#
_symmetry.space_group_name_H-M   'P 1'
#
loop_
_entity.id
_entity.type
_entity.pdbx_description
1 polymer ?
#
loop_
_entity_poly.entity_id
_entity_poly.type
_entity_poly.pdbx_seq_one_letter_code
_entity_poly.pdbx_strand_id
1 'polypeptide(L)'
;MDTATFAGGCFWCMEPPFAKLGGVAGVMPGYMGGTLTNPTYEDICTGMTGHAEVARVTFDKELVNYEKLLQTFWMNIDPTRKDGQFSDAGSQYRPVIFYHTDAQKLMAELSRMNLQDSGKFEREIVVEITEASTFYPAEEYHREYYKKNPGRYKMYRTGSGREGFLARTWDKRS
;
A
#
# COMPACT_ATOMS: atom_id res chain seq x y z
N MET A 1 2.18 0.28 20.79
CA MET A 1 1.45 0.12 19.52
C MET A 1 1.32 1.46 18.82
N ASP A 2 1.51 1.48 17.51
CA ASP A 2 1.33 2.63 16.62
C ASP A 2 0.65 2.17 15.31
N THR A 3 0.20 3.10 14.48
CA THR A 3 -0.54 2.84 13.24
C THR A 3 0.10 3.53 12.04
N ALA A 4 0.20 2.82 10.92
CA ALA A 4 0.59 3.35 9.62
C ALA A 4 -0.43 2.94 8.55
N THR A 5 -0.73 3.80 7.59
CA THR A 5 -1.69 3.46 6.51
C THR A 5 -1.07 3.73 5.14
N PHE A 6 -1.14 2.72 4.28
CA PHE A 6 -0.55 2.77 2.93
C PHE A 6 -1.56 2.33 1.87
N ALA A 7 -1.69 3.09 0.79
CA ALA A 7 -2.34 2.67 -0.46
C ALA A 7 -1.28 2.34 -1.49
N GLY A 8 -1.39 1.19 -2.16
CA GLY A 8 -0.36 0.68 -3.07
C GLY A 8 -0.93 -0.27 -4.12
N GLY A 9 -2.08 0.08 -4.68
CA GLY A 9 -2.87 -0.82 -5.53
C GLY A 9 -3.69 -1.80 -4.71
N CYS A 10 -4.03 -2.95 -5.30
CA CYS A 10 -4.87 -3.95 -4.63
C CYS A 10 -4.37 -4.29 -3.22
N PHE A 11 -5.21 -4.04 -2.22
CA PHE A 11 -4.86 -4.24 -0.82
C PHE A 11 -4.52 -5.70 -0.45
N TRP A 12 -5.00 -6.69 -1.23
CA TRP A 12 -4.68 -8.12 -1.02
C TRP A 12 -3.21 -8.39 -1.29
N CYS A 13 -2.58 -7.61 -2.17
CA CYS A 13 -1.15 -7.72 -2.44
C CYS A 13 -0.30 -6.90 -1.46
N MET A 14 -0.89 -5.88 -0.81
CA MET A 14 -0.22 -5.04 0.18
C MET A 14 -0.26 -5.63 1.59
N GLU A 15 -1.27 -6.44 1.92
CA GLU A 15 -1.38 -7.08 3.24
C GLU A 15 -0.21 -8.02 3.57
N PRO A 16 0.19 -8.99 2.71
CA PRO A 16 1.20 -9.99 3.07
C PRO A 16 2.60 -9.43 3.34
N PRO A 17 3.13 -8.45 2.57
CA PRO A 17 4.44 -7.86 2.85
C PRO A 17 4.56 -7.29 4.26
N PHE A 18 3.54 -6.60 4.76
CA PHE A 18 3.54 -6.05 6.12
C PHE A 18 3.30 -7.14 7.17
N ALA A 19 2.34 -8.04 6.94
CA ALA A 19 1.99 -9.09 7.89
C ALA A 19 3.14 -10.07 8.21
N LYS A 20 4.17 -10.13 7.36
CA LYS A 20 5.37 -10.96 7.56
C LYS A 20 6.46 -10.29 8.40
N LEU A 21 6.36 -8.99 8.67
CA LEU A 21 7.35 -8.27 9.46
C LEU A 21 7.18 -8.61 10.94
N GLY A 22 8.26 -9.05 11.59
CA GLY A 22 8.28 -9.16 13.05
C GLY A 22 7.97 -7.81 13.69
N GLY A 23 7.07 -7.78 14.68
CA GLY A 23 6.60 -6.55 15.31
C GLY A 23 5.31 -5.95 14.72
N VAL A 24 4.84 -6.44 13.56
CA VAL A 24 3.50 -6.08 13.06
C VAL A 24 2.45 -6.94 13.77
N ALA A 25 1.53 -6.30 14.48
CA ALA A 25 0.45 -6.96 15.21
C ALA A 25 -0.73 -7.31 14.29
N GLY A 26 -0.95 -6.54 13.22
CA GLY A 26 -2.00 -6.82 12.26
C GLY A 26 -2.01 -5.85 11.08
N VAL A 27 -2.64 -6.28 10.00
CA VAL A 27 -2.88 -5.47 8.81
C VAL A 27 -4.35 -5.58 8.47
N MET A 28 -5.03 -4.45 8.37
CA MET A 28 -6.46 -4.37 8.07
C MET A 28 -6.66 -3.71 6.71
N PRO A 29 -7.24 -4.41 5.71
CA PRO A 29 -7.65 -3.78 4.47
C PRO A 29 -8.80 -2.80 4.71
N GLY A 30 -8.87 -1.74 3.92
CA GLY A 30 -9.93 -0.76 4.01
C GLY A 30 -9.87 0.32 2.94
N TYR A 31 -10.66 1.37 3.16
CA TYR A 31 -10.84 2.49 2.25
C TYR A 31 -10.58 3.81 2.97
N MET A 32 -9.83 4.73 2.35
CA MET A 32 -9.45 6.04 2.95
C MET A 32 -9.21 7.10 1.87
N GLY A 33 -9.31 8.39 2.22
CA GLY A 33 -8.95 9.51 1.33
C GLY A 33 -10.02 9.90 0.31
N GLY A 34 -11.23 9.36 0.43
CA GLY A 34 -12.39 9.73 -0.38
C GLY A 34 -13.43 10.52 0.40
N THR A 35 -14.55 10.81 -0.26
CA THR A 35 -15.62 11.67 0.28
C THR A 35 -16.89 10.90 0.64
N LEU A 36 -17.03 9.64 0.20
CA LEU A 36 -18.23 8.85 0.47
C LEU A 36 -18.16 8.26 1.89
N THR A 37 -19.15 8.56 2.72
CA THR A 37 -19.24 8.00 4.06
C THR A 37 -19.69 6.53 4.01
N ASN A 38 -19.00 5.64 4.72
CA ASN A 38 -19.31 4.20 4.79
C ASN A 38 -19.41 3.52 3.40
N PRO A 39 -18.38 3.62 2.54
CA PRO A 39 -18.42 3.03 1.20
C PRO A 39 -18.43 1.50 1.26
N THR A 40 -19.16 0.85 0.35
CA THR A 40 -19.03 -0.60 0.11
C THR A 40 -17.96 -0.89 -0.95
N TYR A 41 -17.50 -2.13 -1.05
CA TYR A 41 -16.59 -2.53 -2.13
C TYR A 41 -17.13 -2.19 -3.53
N GLU A 42 -18.44 -2.35 -3.76
CA GLU A 42 -19.08 -1.99 -5.03
C GLU A 42 -18.96 -0.49 -5.31
N ASP A 43 -19.14 0.36 -4.30
CA ASP A 43 -18.93 1.80 -4.45
C ASP A 43 -17.47 2.10 -4.84
N ILE A 44 -16.51 1.43 -4.20
CA ILE A 44 -15.08 1.59 -4.47
C ILE A 44 -14.73 1.16 -5.90
N CYS A 45 -15.30 0.06 -6.38
CA CYS A 45 -15.10 -0.43 -7.74
C CYS A 45 -15.53 0.57 -8.82
N THR A 46 -16.42 1.51 -8.53
CA THR A 46 -16.79 2.58 -9.47
C THR A 46 -15.65 3.55 -9.75
N GLY A 47 -14.68 3.68 -8.83
CA GLY A 47 -13.61 4.68 -8.90
C GLY A 47 -14.07 6.13 -8.65
N MET A 48 -15.35 6.36 -8.32
CA MET A 48 -15.94 7.70 -8.18
C MET A 48 -15.93 8.25 -6.76
N THR A 49 -15.67 7.42 -5.75
CA THR A 49 -15.77 7.80 -4.33
C THR A 49 -14.58 8.63 -3.82
N GLY A 50 -13.49 8.65 -4.58
CA GLY A 50 -12.20 9.23 -4.18
C GLY A 50 -11.38 8.36 -3.22
N HIS A 51 -11.96 7.29 -2.67
CA HIS A 51 -11.23 6.41 -1.75
C HIS A 51 -10.15 5.62 -2.47
N ALA A 52 -9.02 5.43 -1.79
CA ALA A 52 -8.01 4.44 -2.13
C ALA A 52 -8.23 3.15 -1.34
N GLU A 53 -7.93 2.00 -1.94
CA GLU A 53 -7.69 0.76 -1.23
C GLU A 53 -6.40 0.91 -0.40
N VAL A 54 -6.52 0.69 0.91
CA VAL A 54 -5.43 0.86 1.86
C VAL A 54 -5.21 -0.38 2.71
N ALA A 55 -3.97 -0.54 3.17
CA ALA A 55 -3.58 -1.42 4.26
C ALA A 55 -3.26 -0.57 5.50
N ARG A 56 -4.08 -0.69 6.55
CA ARG A 56 -3.82 -0.11 7.87
C ARG A 56 -3.02 -1.11 8.71
N VAL A 57 -1.77 -0.78 8.99
CA VAL A 57 -0.80 -1.59 9.72
C VAL A 57 -0.78 -1.13 11.18
N THR A 58 -1.08 -2.04 12.11
CA THR A 58 -0.82 -1.83 13.55
C THR A 58 0.47 -2.53 13.92
N PHE A 59 1.40 -1.81 14.53
CA PHE A 59 2.74 -2.33 14.81
C PHE A 59 3.25 -1.90 16.20
N ASP A 60 4.18 -2.69 16.73
CA ASP A 60 4.92 -2.36 17.93
C ASP A 60 6.21 -1.63 17.57
N LYS A 61 6.28 -0.34 17.95
CA LYS A 61 7.42 0.54 17.69
C LYS A 61 8.73 0.06 18.33
N GLU A 62 8.66 -0.82 19.33
CA GLU A 62 9.84 -1.41 19.97
C GLU A 62 10.43 -2.58 19.16
N LEU A 63 9.62 -3.19 18.29
CA LEU A 63 10.01 -4.36 17.49
C LEU A 63 10.23 -4.02 16.02
N VAL A 64 9.48 -3.05 15.47
CA VAL A 64 9.60 -2.56 14.09
C VAL A 64 9.35 -1.07 14.03
N ASN A 65 10.20 -0.34 13.29
CA ASN A 65 10.07 1.10 13.13
C ASN A 65 9.33 1.48 11.84
N TYR A 66 8.89 2.74 11.76
CA TYR A 66 8.16 3.25 10.61
C TYR A 66 8.99 3.25 9.32
N GLU A 67 10.31 3.47 9.41
CA GLU A 67 11.24 3.38 8.26
C GLU A 67 11.21 2.00 7.61
N LYS A 68 11.13 0.92 8.41
CA LYS A 68 11.01 -0.43 7.88
C LYS A 68 9.68 -0.66 7.14
N LEU A 69 8.60 -0.04 7.63
CA LEU A 69 7.31 -0.07 6.95
C LEU A 69 7.38 0.72 5.63
N LEU A 70 7.99 1.90 5.61
CA LEU A 70 8.23 2.68 4.39
C LEU A 70 9.05 1.89 3.37
N GLN A 71 10.17 1.29 3.78
CA GLN A 71 10.97 0.42 2.90
C GLN A 71 10.12 -0.72 2.33
N THR A 72 9.31 -1.37 3.16
CA THR A 72 8.42 -2.46 2.73
C THR A 72 7.38 -1.96 1.73
N PHE A 73 6.81 -0.78 1.94
CA PHE A 73 5.89 -0.13 1.02
C PHE A 73 6.55 0.12 -0.34
N TRP A 74 7.68 0.84 -0.38
CA TRP A 74 8.40 1.16 -1.62
C TRP A 74 8.79 -0.08 -2.42
N MET A 75 9.16 -1.16 -1.73
CA MET A 75 9.52 -2.44 -2.35
C MET A 75 8.33 -3.24 -2.89
N ASN A 76 7.09 -2.78 -2.74
CA ASN A 76 5.89 -3.53 -3.14
C ASN A 76 4.96 -2.79 -4.11
N ILE A 77 5.37 -1.61 -4.59
CA ILE A 77 4.63 -0.75 -5.52
C ILE A 77 5.51 -0.30 -6.70
N ASP A 78 4.89 0.18 -7.77
CA ASP A 78 5.49 1.09 -8.75
C ASP A 78 5.26 2.55 -8.28
N PRO A 79 6.29 3.22 -7.75
CA PRO A 79 6.16 4.56 -7.19
C PRO A 79 6.05 5.66 -8.26
N THR A 80 6.15 5.33 -9.55
CA THR A 80 6.19 6.28 -10.66
C THR A 80 4.86 6.38 -11.42
N ARG A 81 3.87 5.62 -10.95
CA ARG A 81 2.51 5.54 -11.52
C ARG A 81 1.50 6.19 -10.57
N LYS A 82 0.80 7.20 -11.09
CA LYS A 82 -0.14 8.01 -10.31
C LYS A 82 -1.50 7.33 -10.12
N ASP A 83 -2.14 6.86 -11.19
CA ASP A 83 -3.55 6.45 -11.16
C ASP A 83 -3.73 4.93 -11.29
N GLY A 84 -2.98 4.19 -10.47
CA GLY A 84 -3.13 2.75 -10.32
C GLY A 84 -1.81 2.03 -10.09
N GLN A 85 -1.83 0.71 -10.18
CA GLN A 85 -0.69 -0.15 -9.97
C GLN A 85 -0.74 -1.37 -10.88
N PHE A 86 0.32 -1.59 -11.65
CA PHE A 86 0.45 -2.76 -12.54
C PHE A 86 -0.78 -2.91 -13.49
N SER A 87 -1.47 -4.04 -13.53
CA SER A 87 -2.69 -4.18 -14.32
C SER A 87 -3.88 -3.37 -13.77
N ASP A 88 -3.86 -3.02 -12.48
CA ASP A 88 -4.97 -2.34 -11.82
C ASP A 88 -4.93 -0.84 -12.16
N ALA A 89 -6.01 -0.35 -12.75
CA ALA A 89 -6.18 1.05 -13.14
C ALA A 89 -7.36 1.66 -12.37
N GLY A 90 -7.20 2.91 -11.96
CA GLY A 90 -8.23 3.64 -11.23
C GLY A 90 -7.69 4.35 -9.98
N SER A 91 -8.40 5.38 -9.57
CA SER A 91 -8.07 6.22 -8.41
C SER A 91 -8.02 5.43 -7.11
N GLN A 92 -8.78 4.33 -7.02
CA GLN A 92 -8.77 3.42 -5.88
C GLN A 92 -7.46 2.64 -5.72
N TYR A 93 -6.68 2.53 -6.79
CA TYR A 93 -5.40 1.81 -6.81
C TYR A 93 -4.19 2.76 -6.77
N ARG A 94 -4.42 4.07 -6.62
CA ARG A 94 -3.34 5.07 -6.56
C ARG A 94 -2.42 4.83 -5.35
N PRO A 95 -1.10 5.05 -5.47
CA PRO A 95 -0.21 4.94 -4.33
C PRO A 95 -0.26 6.19 -3.44
N VAL A 96 -0.48 5.99 -2.14
CA VAL A 96 -0.57 7.06 -1.13
C VAL A 96 0.02 6.59 0.20
N ILE A 97 0.72 7.46 0.90
CA ILE A 97 1.09 7.29 2.31
C ILE A 97 0.21 8.23 3.13
N PHE A 98 -0.65 7.65 3.97
CA PHE A 98 -1.52 8.39 4.88
C PHE A 98 -0.83 8.49 6.25
N TYR A 99 -0.29 9.67 6.58
CA TYR A 99 0.43 9.88 7.84
C TYR A 99 -0.54 10.13 9.00
N HIS A 100 -0.21 9.59 10.17
CA HIS A 100 -0.99 9.78 11.42
C HIS A 100 -0.34 10.79 12.37
N THR A 101 0.90 11.20 12.10
CA THR A 101 1.66 12.19 12.88
C THR A 101 2.61 12.99 12.00
N ASP A 102 3.03 14.16 12.45
CA ASP A 102 4.06 14.96 11.76
C ASP A 102 5.39 14.22 11.61
N ALA A 103 5.74 13.37 12.58
CA ALA A 103 6.93 12.53 12.49
C ALA A 103 6.81 11.52 11.33
N GLN A 104 5.65 10.90 11.14
CA GLN A 104 5.40 10.02 9.98
C GLN A 104 5.46 10.79 8.67
N LYS A 105 4.90 12.00 8.61
CA LYS A 105 4.98 12.87 7.43
C LYS A 105 6.44 13.12 7.05
N LEU A 106 7.25 13.62 7.98
CA LEU A 106 8.67 13.94 7.73
C LEU A 106 9.46 12.69 7.30
N MET A 107 9.27 11.55 7.97
CA MET A 107 9.93 10.29 7.60
C MET A 107 9.50 9.80 6.21
N ALA A 108 8.21 9.92 5.87
CA ALA A 108 7.71 9.53 4.56
C ALA A 108 8.30 10.41 3.45
N GLU A 109 8.31 11.74 3.65
CA GLU A 109 8.86 12.71 2.70
C GLU A 109 10.36 12.48 2.48
N LEU A 110 11.12 12.29 3.57
CA LEU A 110 12.54 11.97 3.50
C LEU A 110 12.79 10.63 2.79
N SER A 111 11.99 9.60 3.09
CA SER A 111 12.14 8.30 2.42
C SER A 111 11.84 8.36 0.93
N ARG A 112 10.86 9.19 0.52
CA ARG A 112 10.54 9.44 -0.89
C ARG A 112 11.70 10.14 -1.59
N MET A 113 12.27 11.18 -0.96
CA MET A 113 13.44 11.89 -1.48
C MET A 113 14.64 10.95 -1.62
N ASN A 114 14.96 10.18 -0.58
CA ASN A 114 16.05 9.20 -0.62
C ASN A 114 15.86 8.16 -1.74
N LEU A 115 14.61 7.72 -1.97
CA LEU A 115 14.32 6.80 -3.07
C LEU A 115 14.50 7.48 -4.45
N GLN A 116 14.11 8.74 -4.58
CA GLN A 116 14.33 9.52 -5.80
C GLN A 116 15.82 9.68 -6.09
N ASP A 117 16.59 10.11 -5.09
CA ASP A 117 18.03 10.38 -5.19
C ASP A 117 18.86 9.12 -5.39
N SER A 118 18.33 7.95 -5.01
CA SER A 118 19.00 6.67 -5.27
C SER A 118 19.19 6.34 -6.75
N GLY A 119 18.48 7.04 -7.65
CA GLY A 119 18.49 6.76 -9.09
C GLY A 119 17.85 5.42 -9.47
N LYS A 120 17.18 4.74 -8.53
CA LYS A 120 16.55 3.43 -8.76
C LYS A 120 15.40 3.51 -9.77
N PHE A 121 14.74 4.66 -9.83
CA PHE A 121 13.68 4.97 -10.78
C PHE A 121 14.11 6.20 -11.60
N GLU A 122 14.13 6.05 -12.92
CA GLU A 122 14.41 7.17 -13.85
C GLU A 122 13.28 8.20 -13.86
N ARG A 123 12.05 7.74 -13.62
CA ARG A 123 10.85 8.58 -13.53
C ARG A 123 10.70 9.13 -12.11
N GLU A 124 10.05 10.28 -12.03
CA GLU A 124 9.67 10.92 -10.76
C GLU A 124 8.80 9.99 -9.91
N ILE A 125 9.07 10.00 -8.60
CA ILE A 125 8.23 9.32 -7.61
C ILE A 125 7.02 10.20 -7.30
N VAL A 126 5.85 9.74 -7.73
CA VAL A 126 4.57 10.49 -7.69
C VAL A 126 3.68 10.07 -6.53
N VAL A 127 4.19 9.30 -5.57
CA VAL A 127 3.42 8.87 -4.41
C VAL A 127 3.02 10.06 -3.55
N GLU A 128 1.71 10.17 -3.34
CA GLU A 128 1.10 11.19 -2.51
C GLU A 128 1.40 10.90 -1.02
N ILE A 129 1.73 11.95 -0.26
CA ILE A 129 1.91 11.88 1.20
C ILE A 129 0.93 12.88 1.78
N THR A 130 -0.08 12.38 2.47
CA THR A 130 -1.22 13.19 2.93
C THR A 130 -1.69 12.74 4.30
N GLU A 131 -2.45 13.59 4.99
CA GLU A 131 -2.94 13.27 6.33
C GLU A 131 -3.94 12.11 6.29
N ALA A 132 -3.86 11.21 7.26
CA ALA A 132 -4.83 10.14 7.39
C ALA A 132 -6.23 10.71 7.68
N SER A 133 -7.19 10.36 6.82
CA SER A 133 -8.61 10.67 7.01
C SER A 133 -9.33 9.53 7.73
N THR A 134 -10.67 9.58 7.77
CA THR A 134 -11.47 8.46 8.25
C THR A 134 -11.14 7.16 7.51
N PHE A 135 -10.84 6.11 8.28
CA PHE A 135 -10.62 4.75 7.78
C PHE A 135 -11.92 3.96 7.83
N TYR A 136 -12.32 3.39 6.69
CA TYR A 136 -13.43 2.44 6.61
C TYR A 136 -12.86 1.03 6.43
N PRO A 137 -12.99 0.13 7.42
CA PRO A 137 -12.59 -1.26 7.25
C PRO A 137 -13.30 -1.90 6.06
N ALA A 138 -12.56 -2.63 5.24
CA ALA A 138 -13.14 -3.43 4.17
C ALA A 138 -13.89 -4.63 4.76
N GLU A 139 -14.77 -5.22 3.96
CA GLU A 139 -15.56 -6.38 4.30
C GLU A 139 -14.67 -7.58 4.68
N GLU A 140 -15.13 -8.41 5.62
CA GLU A 140 -14.33 -9.50 6.21
C GLU A 140 -13.81 -10.51 5.17
N TYR A 141 -14.47 -10.64 4.01
CA TYR A 141 -13.99 -11.52 2.94
C TYR A 141 -12.72 -11.00 2.25
N HIS A 142 -12.41 -9.70 2.34
CA HIS A 142 -11.14 -9.13 1.86
C HIS A 142 -9.98 -9.35 2.83
N ARG A 143 -10.26 -9.52 4.12
CA ARG A 143 -9.25 -9.74 5.14
C ARG A 143 -8.55 -11.08 4.95
N GLU A 144 -7.22 -11.07 4.95
CA GLU A 144 -6.39 -12.27 4.76
C GLU A 144 -6.74 -13.04 3.47
N TYR A 145 -7.17 -12.33 2.42
CA TYR A 145 -7.61 -12.95 1.16
C TYR A 145 -6.56 -13.91 0.59
N TYR A 146 -5.28 -13.56 0.70
CA TYR A 146 -4.16 -14.40 0.26
C TYR A 146 -4.05 -15.75 1.00
N LYS A 147 -4.52 -15.83 2.25
CA LYS A 147 -4.60 -17.08 3.03
C LYS A 147 -5.88 -17.84 2.73
N LYS A 148 -7.01 -17.13 2.65
CA LYS A 148 -8.35 -17.71 2.45
C LYS A 148 -8.52 -18.25 1.01
N ASN A 149 -7.90 -17.62 0.02
CA ASN A 149 -8.06 -17.92 -1.40
C ASN A 149 -6.70 -18.05 -2.14
N PRO A 150 -5.79 -18.95 -1.72
CA PRO A 150 -4.40 -18.95 -2.17
C PRO A 150 -4.26 -19.18 -3.69
N GLY A 151 -5.10 -20.02 -4.29
CA GLY A 151 -5.09 -20.29 -5.74
C GLY A 151 -5.47 -19.06 -6.57
N ARG A 152 -6.63 -18.43 -6.25
CA ARG A 152 -7.09 -17.22 -6.93
C ARG A 152 -6.14 -16.04 -6.71
N TYR A 153 -5.67 -15.86 -5.48
CA TYR A 153 -4.69 -14.83 -5.15
C TYR A 153 -3.39 -15.01 -5.94
N LYS A 154 -2.85 -16.24 -6.03
CA LYS A 154 -1.64 -16.51 -6.81
C LYS A 154 -1.83 -16.18 -8.29
N MET A 155 -2.94 -16.63 -8.88
CA MET A 155 -3.27 -16.33 -10.28
C MET A 155 -3.36 -14.81 -10.51
N TYR A 156 -4.03 -14.09 -9.62
CA TYR A 156 -4.15 -12.64 -9.67
C TYR A 156 -2.79 -11.94 -9.54
N ARG A 157 -1.98 -12.29 -8.53
CA ARG A 157 -0.66 -11.67 -8.29
C ARG A 157 0.31 -11.88 -9.47
N THR A 158 0.31 -13.07 -10.06
CA THR A 158 1.14 -13.37 -11.23
C THR A 158 0.60 -12.67 -12.48
N GLY A 159 -0.72 -12.68 -12.69
CA GLY A 159 -1.38 -12.05 -13.83
C GLY A 159 -1.35 -10.52 -13.82
N SER A 160 -1.24 -9.89 -12.65
CA SER A 160 -1.27 -8.43 -12.55
C SER A 160 0.01 -7.74 -13.04
N GLY A 161 1.10 -8.50 -13.20
CA GLY A 161 2.42 -7.95 -13.53
C GLY A 161 3.19 -7.41 -12.32
N ARG A 162 2.59 -7.39 -11.12
CA ARG A 162 3.25 -6.98 -9.87
C ARG A 162 4.50 -7.80 -9.60
N GLU A 163 4.36 -9.12 -9.62
CA GLU A 163 5.47 -10.03 -9.33
C GLU A 163 6.66 -9.82 -10.27
N GLY A 164 6.39 -9.72 -11.58
CA GLY A 164 7.43 -9.47 -12.58
C GLY A 164 8.11 -8.11 -12.45
N PHE A 165 7.35 -7.05 -12.12
CA PHE A 165 7.92 -5.74 -11.84
C PHE A 165 8.84 -5.80 -10.62
N LEU A 166 8.37 -6.34 -9.51
CA LEU A 166 9.15 -6.40 -8.26
C LEU A 166 10.45 -7.19 -8.43
N ALA A 167 10.42 -8.31 -9.17
CA ALA A 167 11.60 -9.09 -9.47
C ALA A 167 12.65 -8.27 -10.26
N ARG A 168 12.23 -7.58 -11.32
CA ARG A 168 13.15 -6.75 -12.13
C ARG A 168 13.68 -5.54 -11.38
N THR A 169 12.88 -4.96 -10.50
CA THR A 169 13.27 -3.75 -9.77
C THR A 169 14.18 -4.09 -8.59
N TRP A 170 13.93 -5.17 -7.85
CA TRP A 170 14.56 -5.39 -6.54
C TRP A 170 15.48 -6.61 -6.46
N ASP A 171 15.37 -7.57 -7.38
CA ASP A 171 16.26 -8.72 -7.36
C ASP A 171 17.66 -8.33 -7.89
N LYS A 172 18.71 -8.73 -7.17
CA LYS A 172 20.11 -8.35 -7.45
C LYS A 172 20.77 -9.25 -8.52
N ARG A 173 19.98 -9.95 -9.33
CA ARG A 173 20.47 -10.91 -10.35
C ARG A 173 20.45 -10.37 -11.79
N SER A 174 20.23 -9.07 -11.97
CA SER A 174 20.40 -8.37 -13.26
C SER A 174 21.71 -7.60 -13.27
#